data_AF-A0A0C3D513-F1
#
_entry.id   AF-A0A0C3D513-F1
#
_cell.length_a   1.000
_cell.length_b   1.000
_cell.length_c   1.000
_cell.angle_alpha   90.00
_cell.angle_beta   90.00
_cell.angle_gamma   90.00
#
_symmetry.space_group_name_H-M   'P 1'
#
loop_
_entity.id
_entity.type
_entity.pdbx_description
1 polymer ?
#
loop_
_entity_poly.entity_id
_entity_poly.type
_entity_poly.pdbx_seq_one_letter_code
_entity_poly.pdbx_strand_id
1 'polypeptide(L)'
;MTPNLLRVSHSPNFNDTSVTSKEAFSEQAAGGIDEVTRVVPLTSPEHTSLYRLPPELLANIFLEYMQQYRFSSYARRVPPWVNVSYICRYWRSVALNCANLWTRLFFLPSEWMDELLRRSKTAPLVVRINFYGWESDLGPIHHSLEKALGHMERIQDLWIDCDSSKDILNVIHARLTAAAPLLRSLHLSTYRDGENHFIICNDMLPGAGLRRLHLHLCHVDWSSPIFNGLTELSLSYIVNNATECWDGLLLVLGQLPLLRQLCVDNVLSADITFEDSFINTRNRAMVSLCQLEKLTLTDPIPWVMTLLARLEFPGSTIV
;
A
#
# COMPACT_ATOMS: atom_id res chain seq x y z
N MET A 1 25.25 20.18 -35.95
CA MET A 1 24.06 21.05 -35.89
C MET A 1 22.93 20.27 -35.25
N THR A 2 22.78 20.47 -33.94
CA THR A 2 21.70 19.97 -33.08
C THR A 2 20.55 20.97 -33.09
N PRO A 3 19.29 20.53 -32.91
CA PRO A 3 18.26 21.37 -32.32
C PRO A 3 17.91 20.89 -30.91
N ASN A 4 17.96 21.86 -30.00
CA ASN A 4 17.72 21.79 -28.57
C ASN A 4 16.29 21.39 -28.21
N LEU A 5 16.14 20.45 -27.28
CA LEU A 5 14.95 20.29 -26.46
C LEU A 5 15.06 21.24 -25.26
N LEU A 6 14.35 22.37 -25.31
CA LEU A 6 14.21 23.28 -24.17
C LEU A 6 13.01 22.85 -23.32
N ARG A 7 13.36 22.44 -22.09
CA ARG A 7 12.49 22.15 -20.96
C ARG A 7 11.91 23.47 -20.46
N VAL A 8 10.60 23.68 -20.57
CA VAL A 8 9.93 24.83 -19.92
C VAL A 8 9.34 24.35 -18.61
N SER A 9 10.05 24.72 -17.54
CA SER A 9 9.62 24.66 -16.15
C SER A 9 8.83 25.92 -15.81
N HIS A 10 7.54 25.81 -15.53
CA HIS A 10 6.81 26.82 -14.75
C HIS A 10 5.81 26.13 -13.82
N SER A 11 6.18 26.07 -12.55
CA SER A 11 5.27 25.84 -11.43
C SER A 11 4.53 27.14 -11.12
N PRO A 12 3.19 27.17 -11.03
CA PRO A 12 2.52 28.23 -10.33
C PRO A 12 2.55 27.91 -8.83
N ASN A 13 3.29 28.73 -8.07
CA ASN A 13 3.13 28.88 -6.63
C ASN A 13 1.73 29.45 -6.36
N PHE A 14 0.92 28.75 -5.58
CA PHE A 14 -0.23 29.33 -4.89
C PHE A 14 -0.18 28.84 -3.44
N ASN A 15 0.44 29.67 -2.60
CA ASN A 15 0.26 29.61 -1.16
C ASN A 15 -1.08 30.25 -0.78
N ASP A 16 -1.67 29.68 0.26
CA ASP A 16 -2.68 30.21 1.15
C ASP A 16 -3.97 30.75 0.52
N THR A 17 -5.03 29.97 0.68
CA THR A 17 -6.37 30.53 0.91
C THR A 17 -7.25 29.49 1.59
N SER A 18 -7.46 29.69 2.89
CA SER A 18 -8.58 29.11 3.63
C SER A 18 -9.88 29.70 3.08
N VAL A 19 -10.77 28.88 2.49
CA VAL A 19 -12.13 29.36 2.18
C VAL A 19 -13.16 28.25 2.39
N THR A 20 -13.92 28.43 3.46
CA THR A 20 -15.20 27.80 3.76
C THR A 20 -16.27 28.28 2.78
N SER A 21 -17.06 27.35 2.23
CA SER A 21 -18.43 27.46 1.67
C SER A 21 -18.61 26.94 0.23
N LYS A 22 -19.80 26.39 -0.04
CA LYS A 22 -20.22 25.63 -1.24
C LYS A 22 -20.15 26.41 -2.56
N GLU A 23 -20.06 27.74 -2.52
CA GLU A 23 -20.17 28.58 -3.72
C GLU A 23 -18.80 28.77 -4.41
N ALA A 24 -17.70 28.84 -3.66
CA ALA A 24 -16.34 28.94 -4.20
C ALA A 24 -15.87 27.70 -4.99
N PHE A 25 -16.48 26.53 -4.75
CA PHE A 25 -16.19 25.29 -5.47
C PHE A 25 -16.67 25.30 -6.93
N SER A 26 -17.68 26.12 -7.24
CA SER A 26 -18.18 26.28 -8.60
C SER A 26 -17.22 27.13 -9.44
N GLU A 27 -16.62 28.15 -8.84
CA GLU A 27 -15.67 29.05 -9.51
C GLU A 27 -14.32 28.39 -9.76
N GLN A 28 -13.85 27.50 -8.89
CA GLN A 28 -12.58 26.80 -9.11
C GLN A 28 -12.66 25.73 -10.21
N ALA A 29 -13.87 25.26 -10.54
CA ALA A 29 -14.12 24.42 -11.72
C ALA A 29 -14.32 25.23 -13.01
N ALA A 30 -14.62 26.53 -12.90
CA ALA A 30 -14.77 27.45 -14.04
C ALA A 30 -13.45 28.17 -14.39
N GLY A 31 -12.58 28.45 -13.41
CA GLY A 31 -11.37 29.26 -13.56
C GLY A 31 -10.16 28.59 -14.26
N GLY A 32 -10.35 27.43 -14.89
CA GLY A 32 -9.32 26.75 -15.69
C GLY A 32 -9.66 26.63 -17.18
N ILE A 33 -10.76 27.24 -17.63
CA ILE A 33 -11.23 27.17 -19.01
C ILE A 33 -11.47 28.59 -19.53
N ASP A 34 -10.40 29.28 -19.86
CA ASP A 34 -10.33 30.33 -20.88
C ASP A 34 -8.84 30.44 -21.19
N GLU A 35 -8.35 30.04 -22.36
CA GLU A 35 -8.63 30.71 -23.62
C GLU A 35 -8.29 29.76 -24.80
N VAL A 36 -9.01 29.94 -25.91
CA VAL A 36 -8.92 29.20 -27.19
C VAL A 36 -9.70 27.89 -27.27
N THR A 37 -11.04 27.98 -27.25
CA THR A 37 -11.84 27.14 -28.16
C THR A 37 -13.03 27.95 -28.66
N ARG A 38 -12.93 28.44 -29.91
CA ARG A 38 -14.05 29.01 -30.63
C ARG A 38 -15.20 27.99 -30.67
N VAL A 39 -16.36 28.39 -30.16
CA VAL A 39 -17.61 27.64 -30.28
C VAL A 39 -17.99 27.57 -31.77
N VAL A 40 -17.73 26.43 -32.39
CA VAL A 40 -18.28 26.09 -33.71
C VAL A 40 -19.61 25.38 -33.46
N PRO A 41 -20.73 25.78 -34.12
CA PRO A 41 -21.99 25.09 -33.99
C PRO A 41 -21.86 23.67 -34.57
N LEU A 42 -22.00 22.65 -33.72
CA LEU A 42 -21.97 21.24 -34.12
C LEU A 42 -23.19 20.93 -34.99
N THR A 43 -22.93 20.83 -36.29
CA THR A 43 -23.82 20.19 -37.26
C THR A 43 -23.77 18.67 -37.07
N SER A 44 -24.95 18.07 -36.85
CA SER A 44 -25.31 16.64 -37.01
C SER A 44 -24.53 15.57 -36.19
N PRO A 45 -25.18 14.83 -35.27
CA PRO A 45 -24.53 13.85 -34.41
C PRO A 45 -24.47 12.45 -35.07
N GLU A 46 -23.56 12.24 -36.01
CA GLU A 46 -23.41 10.90 -36.63
C GLU A 46 -22.19 10.09 -36.16
N HIS A 47 -21.43 10.58 -35.18
CA HIS A 47 -20.28 9.83 -34.62
C HIS A 47 -20.19 9.93 -33.10
N THR A 48 -21.05 9.23 -32.37
CA THR A 48 -20.90 9.12 -30.90
C THR A 48 -20.96 7.68 -30.41
N SER A 49 -19.91 6.93 -30.76
CA SER A 49 -19.72 5.51 -30.44
C SER A 49 -19.57 5.20 -28.94
N LEU A 50 -19.31 6.20 -28.08
CA LEU A 50 -19.13 6.01 -26.63
C LEU A 50 -20.45 5.92 -25.85
N TYR A 51 -21.59 6.27 -26.44
CA TYR A 51 -22.91 6.10 -25.80
C TYR A 51 -23.51 4.68 -25.99
N ARG A 52 -22.82 3.80 -26.72
CA ARG A 52 -23.28 2.42 -27.00
C ARG A 52 -22.60 1.35 -26.15
N LEU A 53 -21.59 1.71 -25.36
CA LEU A 53 -20.95 0.73 -24.47
C LEU A 53 -21.98 0.28 -23.42
N PRO A 54 -22.18 -1.03 -23.24
CA PRO A 54 -22.92 -1.55 -22.10
C PRO A 54 -22.31 -1.04 -20.78
N PRO A 55 -23.13 -0.86 -19.73
CA PRO A 55 -22.67 -0.31 -18.46
C PRO A 55 -21.55 -1.16 -17.83
N GLU A 56 -21.51 -2.47 -18.09
CA GLU A 56 -20.48 -3.39 -17.58
C GLU A 56 -19.11 -3.11 -18.22
N LEU A 57 -19.08 -2.90 -19.54
CA LEU A 57 -17.83 -2.60 -20.25
C LEU A 57 -17.31 -1.22 -19.86
N LEU A 58 -18.22 -0.26 -19.72
CA LEU A 58 -17.85 1.08 -19.28
C LEU A 58 -17.33 1.07 -17.82
N ALA A 59 -17.95 0.29 -16.94
CA ALA A 59 -17.46 0.09 -15.58
C ALA A 59 -16.06 -0.54 -15.56
N ASN A 60 -15.80 -1.56 -16.39
CA ASN A 60 -14.47 -2.15 -16.51
C ASN A 60 -13.42 -1.13 -16.97
N ILE A 61 -13.75 -0.28 -17.95
CA ILE A 61 -12.86 0.82 -18.37
C ILE A 61 -12.56 1.76 -17.19
N PHE A 62 -13.57 2.09 -16.37
CA PHE A 62 -13.35 2.93 -15.19
C PHE A 62 -12.45 2.27 -14.16
N LEU A 63 -12.57 0.96 -13.96
CA LEU A 63 -11.73 0.19 -13.04
C LEU A 63 -10.28 0.12 -13.55
N GLU A 64 -10.07 -0.09 -14.85
CA GLU A 64 -8.74 -0.06 -15.46
C GLU A 64 -8.10 1.34 -15.35
N TYR A 65 -8.88 2.39 -15.63
CA TYR A 65 -8.44 3.77 -15.43
C TYR A 65 -8.06 4.04 -13.97
N MET A 66 -8.87 3.57 -13.02
CA MET A 66 -8.57 3.65 -11.60
C MET A 66 -7.25 2.93 -11.28
N GLN A 67 -7.02 1.71 -11.79
CA GLN A 67 -5.81 0.92 -11.51
C GLN A 67 -4.52 1.58 -12.01
N GLN A 68 -4.57 2.30 -13.14
CA GLN A 68 -3.41 3.03 -13.68
C GLN A 68 -2.91 4.14 -12.76
N TYR A 69 -3.78 4.71 -11.93
CA TYR A 69 -3.34 5.64 -10.89
C TYR A 69 -2.59 4.87 -9.81
N ARG A 70 -1.27 5.07 -9.79
CA ARG A 70 -0.47 4.76 -8.61
C ARG A 70 -0.96 5.60 -7.45
N PHE A 71 -1.02 5.01 -6.27
CA PHE A 71 -1.28 5.75 -5.04
C PHE A 71 -0.20 6.83 -4.92
N SER A 72 -0.57 8.11 -5.06
CA SER A 72 0.35 9.20 -4.75
C SER A 72 0.22 9.54 -3.27
N SER A 73 1.33 9.56 -2.55
CA SER A 73 1.42 9.87 -1.11
C SER A 73 0.94 11.29 -0.75
N TYR A 74 0.70 12.17 -1.72
CA TYR A 74 0.40 13.59 -1.50
C TYR A 74 -1.07 13.99 -1.70
N ALA A 75 -2.01 13.05 -1.61
CA ALA A 75 -3.33 13.29 -2.17
C ALA A 75 -4.27 14.13 -1.27
N ARG A 76 -3.95 15.42 -1.12
CA ARG A 76 -4.88 16.46 -0.63
C ARG A 76 -5.98 16.81 -1.66
N ARG A 77 -6.29 15.91 -2.61
CA ARG A 77 -7.14 16.19 -3.78
C ARG A 77 -8.13 15.06 -4.03
N VAL A 78 -9.22 15.39 -4.72
CA VAL A 78 -10.23 14.46 -5.22
C VAL A 78 -9.56 13.28 -5.95
N PRO A 79 -9.98 12.03 -5.71
CA PRO A 79 -9.41 10.89 -6.43
C PRO A 79 -9.58 11.06 -7.95
N PRO A 80 -8.50 10.97 -8.76
CA PRO A 80 -8.56 11.29 -10.19
C PRO A 80 -9.57 10.45 -10.98
N TRP A 81 -9.79 9.19 -10.57
CA TRP A 81 -10.76 8.31 -11.22
C TRP A 81 -12.20 8.73 -10.99
N VAL A 82 -12.49 9.57 -10.00
CA VAL A 82 -13.84 10.11 -9.76
C VAL A 82 -14.25 11.07 -10.89
N ASN A 83 -13.31 11.61 -11.66
CA ASN A 83 -13.58 12.48 -12.81
C ASN A 83 -14.46 11.80 -13.86
N VAL A 84 -14.44 10.47 -13.97
CA VAL A 84 -15.32 9.74 -14.89
C VAL A 84 -16.80 9.97 -14.58
N SER A 85 -17.14 10.29 -13.32
CA SER A 85 -18.51 10.58 -12.88
C SER A 85 -19.00 12.00 -13.22
N TYR A 86 -18.14 12.83 -13.82
CA TYR A 86 -18.45 14.21 -14.22
C TYR A 86 -18.55 14.40 -15.74
N ILE A 87 -18.21 13.38 -16.55
CA ILE A 87 -18.16 13.50 -18.02
C ILE A 87 -19.56 13.69 -18.63
N CYS A 88 -20.49 12.78 -18.35
CA CYS A 88 -21.89 12.90 -18.79
C CYS A 88 -22.84 12.16 -17.84
N ARG A 89 -24.15 12.37 -18.00
CA ARG A 89 -25.19 11.73 -17.15
C ARG A 89 -25.11 10.20 -17.17
N TYR A 90 -24.81 9.61 -18.33
CA TYR A 90 -24.70 8.16 -18.48
C TYR A 90 -23.50 7.61 -17.69
N TRP A 91 -22.30 8.19 -17.88
CA TRP A 91 -21.08 7.79 -17.18
C TRP A 91 -21.21 7.99 -15.67
N ARG A 92 -21.84 9.09 -15.25
CA ARG A 92 -22.18 9.33 -13.84
C ARG A 92 -23.02 8.19 -13.27
N SER A 93 -24.10 7.81 -13.95
CA SER A 93 -24.96 6.72 -13.49
C SER A 93 -24.19 5.40 -13.36
N VAL A 94 -23.36 5.05 -14.35
CA VAL A 94 -22.54 3.83 -14.32
C VAL A 94 -21.52 3.87 -13.18
N ALA A 95 -20.77 4.98 -13.05
CA ALA A 95 -19.76 5.16 -12.02
C ALA A 95 -20.34 5.07 -10.61
N LEU A 96 -21.50 5.71 -10.35
CA LEU A 96 -22.18 5.69 -9.06
C LEU A 96 -22.71 4.30 -8.68
N ASN A 97 -23.05 3.47 -9.67
CA ASN A 97 -23.52 2.10 -9.44
C ASN A 97 -22.38 1.07 -9.34
N CYS A 98 -21.17 1.41 -9.80
CA CYS A 98 -20.00 0.55 -9.71
C CYS A 98 -19.31 0.69 -8.34
N ALA A 99 -19.67 -0.14 -7.37
CA ALA A 99 -19.11 -0.07 -6.01
C ALA A 99 -17.57 -0.21 -5.98
N ASN A 100 -17.01 -1.07 -6.83
CA ASN A 100 -15.56 -1.33 -6.93
C ASN A 100 -14.74 -0.09 -7.34
N LEU A 101 -15.37 0.92 -7.95
CA LEU A 101 -14.70 2.17 -8.30
C LEU A 101 -14.38 3.03 -7.06
N TRP A 102 -14.99 2.74 -5.91
CA TRP A 102 -14.91 3.54 -4.69
C TRP A 102 -14.14 2.84 -3.56
N THR A 103 -13.46 1.73 -3.84
CA THR A 103 -12.82 0.87 -2.83
C THR A 103 -11.38 1.24 -2.47
N ARG A 104 -10.72 2.06 -3.30
CA ARG A 104 -9.35 2.52 -3.05
C ARG A 104 -9.36 3.71 -2.11
N LEU A 105 -9.11 3.44 -0.84
CA LEU A 105 -9.02 4.43 0.22
C LEU A 105 -7.55 4.85 0.34
N PHE A 106 -7.32 6.14 0.21
CA PHE A 106 -6.04 6.76 0.49
C PHE A 106 -6.30 8.06 1.24
N PHE A 107 -5.24 8.67 1.75
CA PHE A 107 -5.39 9.80 2.64
C PHE A 107 -6.07 10.98 1.94
N LEU A 108 -7.33 11.21 2.30
CA LEU A 108 -8.25 12.18 1.73
C LEU A 108 -8.87 12.99 2.87
N PRO A 109 -9.40 14.19 2.60
CA PRO A 109 -10.28 14.87 3.55
C PRO A 109 -11.41 13.94 4.01
N SER A 110 -11.83 14.07 5.28
CA SER A 110 -12.79 13.17 5.92
C SER A 110 -14.08 12.98 5.11
N GLU A 111 -14.57 14.03 4.44
CA GLU A 111 -15.79 13.98 3.63
C GLU A 111 -15.66 13.04 2.42
N TRP A 112 -14.47 13.02 1.79
CA TRP A 112 -14.19 12.08 0.71
C TRP A 112 -14.05 10.65 1.21
N MET A 113 -13.53 10.47 2.42
CA MET A 113 -13.48 9.15 3.04
C MET A 113 -14.88 8.59 3.27
N ASP A 114 -15.78 9.39 3.83
CA ASP A 114 -17.18 8.99 4.03
C ASP A 114 -17.84 8.63 2.71
N GLU A 115 -17.60 9.42 1.66
CA GLU A 115 -18.22 9.16 0.36
C GLU A 115 -17.68 7.89 -0.32
N LEU A 116 -16.38 7.61 -0.21
CA LEU A 116 -15.78 6.37 -0.71
C LEU A 116 -16.31 5.14 0.06
N LEU A 117 -16.34 5.22 1.40
CA LEU A 117 -16.87 4.17 2.25
C LEU A 117 -18.34 3.90 1.95
N ARG A 118 -19.15 4.96 1.79
CA ARG A 118 -20.57 4.86 1.48
C ARG A 118 -20.81 4.23 0.09
N ARG A 119 -20.06 4.66 -0.93
CA ARG A 119 -20.24 4.18 -2.32
C ARG A 119 -19.63 2.81 -2.58
N SER A 120 -18.61 2.41 -1.82
CA SER A 120 -18.02 1.06 -1.89
C SER A 120 -18.93 -0.02 -1.32
N LYS A 121 -19.99 0.34 -0.57
CA LYS A 121 -20.99 -0.59 -0.03
C LYS A 121 -20.34 -1.71 0.81
N THR A 122 -20.37 -2.95 0.35
CA THR A 122 -19.74 -4.12 0.99
C THR A 122 -18.53 -4.62 0.22
N ALA A 123 -18.11 -3.91 -0.84
CA ALA A 123 -16.98 -4.33 -1.66
C ALA A 123 -15.67 -4.34 -0.84
N PRO A 124 -14.74 -5.27 -1.14
CA PRO A 124 -13.44 -5.32 -0.49
C PRO A 124 -12.64 -4.04 -0.69
N LEU A 125 -12.01 -3.56 0.38
CA LEU A 125 -11.31 -2.28 0.42
C LEU A 125 -9.81 -2.46 0.20
N VAL A 126 -9.20 -1.49 -0.48
CA VAL A 126 -7.75 -1.34 -0.59
C VAL A 126 -7.39 -0.04 0.11
N VAL A 127 -6.69 -0.14 1.23
CA VAL A 127 -6.34 1.00 2.09
C VAL A 127 -4.85 1.26 1.98
N ARG A 128 -4.47 2.48 1.58
CA ARG A 128 -3.07 2.93 1.57
C ARG A 128 -2.90 4.23 2.32
N ILE A 129 -2.05 4.19 3.33
CA ILE A 129 -1.77 5.28 4.25
C ILE A 129 -0.27 5.54 4.18
N ASN A 130 0.10 6.80 4.01
CA ASN A 130 1.49 7.23 3.94
C ASN A 130 1.60 8.57 4.68
N PHE A 131 2.35 8.57 5.78
CA PHE A 131 2.45 9.72 6.68
C PHE A 131 3.60 10.68 6.29
N TYR A 132 4.41 10.36 5.27
CA TYR A 132 5.59 11.16 4.91
C TYR A 132 5.24 12.60 4.52
N GLY A 133 5.88 13.56 5.17
CA GLY A 133 5.84 14.98 4.81
C GLY A 133 4.62 15.74 5.36
N TRP A 134 4.00 15.25 6.42
CA TRP A 134 2.93 15.97 7.13
C TRP A 134 3.50 16.77 8.29
N GLU A 135 3.69 18.07 8.09
CA GLU A 135 4.53 18.86 8.98
C GLU A 135 3.91 19.28 10.31
N SER A 136 2.59 19.34 10.54
CA SER A 136 2.12 19.88 11.85
C SER A 136 0.68 19.60 12.31
N ASP A 137 -0.26 19.14 11.48
CA ASP A 137 -1.64 18.88 11.94
C ASP A 137 -2.11 17.49 11.52
N LEU A 138 -1.96 16.54 12.44
CA LEU A 138 -2.35 15.13 12.28
C LEU A 138 -3.82 14.88 12.72
N GLY A 139 -4.55 15.89 13.19
CA GLY A 139 -5.93 15.72 13.68
C GLY A 139 -6.89 15.16 12.62
N PRO A 140 -6.99 15.77 11.43
CA PRO A 140 -7.82 15.26 10.32
C PRO A 140 -7.36 13.87 9.83
N ILE A 141 -6.08 13.56 10.04
CA ILE A 141 -5.48 12.28 9.69
C ILE A 141 -5.89 11.19 10.67
N HIS A 142 -5.89 11.47 11.96
CA HIS A 142 -6.36 10.52 12.94
C HIS A 142 -7.79 10.03 12.65
N HIS A 143 -8.70 10.95 12.35
CA HIS A 143 -10.10 10.62 12.08
C HIS A 143 -10.30 9.78 10.81
N SER A 144 -9.60 10.14 9.73
CA SER A 144 -9.73 9.41 8.46
C SER A 144 -9.10 8.02 8.56
N LEU A 145 -8.01 7.89 9.32
CA LEU A 145 -7.38 6.61 9.65
C LEU A 145 -8.34 5.71 10.44
N GLU A 146 -8.92 6.23 11.52
CA GLU A 146 -9.86 5.48 12.36
C GLU A 146 -11.09 5.02 11.57
N LYS A 147 -11.61 5.85 10.67
CA LYS A 147 -12.72 5.48 9.78
C LYS A 147 -12.34 4.34 8.84
N ALA A 148 -11.20 4.46 8.17
CA ALA A 148 -10.75 3.44 7.22
C ALA A 148 -10.50 2.11 7.93
N LEU A 149 -9.77 2.13 9.04
CA LEU A 149 -9.47 0.94 9.84
C LEU A 149 -10.68 0.46 10.67
N GLY A 150 -11.75 1.26 10.79
CA GLY A 150 -13.02 0.81 11.36
C GLY A 150 -13.73 -0.26 10.54
N HIS A 151 -13.29 -0.51 9.30
CA HIS A 151 -13.84 -1.49 8.37
C HIS A 151 -12.89 -2.68 8.13
N MET A 152 -12.11 -3.11 9.13
CA MET A 152 -11.15 -4.23 9.01
C MET A 152 -11.75 -5.49 8.37
N GLU A 153 -13.03 -5.77 8.60
CA GLU A 153 -13.75 -6.91 8.04
C GLU A 153 -13.86 -6.90 6.51
N ARG A 154 -13.71 -5.72 5.91
CA ARG A 154 -13.79 -5.48 4.46
C ARG A 154 -12.42 -5.28 3.82
N ILE A 155 -11.37 -5.00 4.60
CA ILE A 155 -10.06 -4.68 4.05
C ILE A 155 -9.41 -5.93 3.47
N GLN A 156 -9.01 -5.84 2.20
CA GLN A 156 -8.30 -6.89 1.49
C GLN A 156 -6.80 -6.60 1.38
N ASP A 157 -6.44 -5.35 1.12
CA ASP A 157 -5.05 -4.91 1.02
C ASP A 157 -4.85 -3.70 1.93
N LEU A 158 -3.90 -3.80 2.85
CA LEU A 158 -3.55 -2.73 3.78
C LEU A 158 -2.09 -2.36 3.60
N TRP A 159 -1.83 -1.08 3.36
CA TRP A 159 -0.49 -0.51 3.25
C TRP A 159 -0.37 0.69 4.17
N ILE A 160 0.56 0.64 5.11
CA ILE A 160 0.80 1.71 6.08
C ILE A 160 2.31 2.03 6.08
N ASP A 161 2.66 3.24 5.65
CA ASP A 161 3.98 3.83 5.86
C ASP A 161 3.89 4.91 6.93
N CYS A 162 4.31 4.60 8.15
CA CYS A 162 4.18 5.46 9.33
C CYS A 162 5.53 6.07 9.74
N ASP A 163 5.64 7.39 9.71
CA ASP A 163 6.75 8.16 10.30
C ASP A 163 6.35 8.86 11.61
N SER A 164 5.17 8.51 12.14
CA SER A 164 4.42 9.34 13.07
C SER A 164 4.56 8.93 14.55
N SER A 165 3.99 9.76 15.43
CA SER A 165 4.07 9.63 16.89
C SER A 165 3.52 8.31 17.44
N LYS A 166 3.93 7.96 18.67
CA LYS A 166 3.44 6.81 19.47
C LYS A 166 1.91 6.65 19.43
N ASP A 167 1.17 7.74 19.43
CA ASP A 167 -0.30 7.72 19.46
C ASP A 167 -0.90 7.09 18.19
N ILE A 168 -0.35 7.40 17.02
CA ILE A 168 -0.80 6.82 15.74
C ILE A 168 -0.46 5.33 15.68
N LEU A 169 0.72 4.94 16.15
CA LEU A 169 1.11 3.54 16.25
C LEU A 169 0.15 2.76 17.17
N ASN A 170 -0.25 3.36 18.31
CA ASN A 170 -1.22 2.75 19.23
C ASN A 170 -2.59 2.56 18.57
N VAL A 171 -3.05 3.54 17.78
CA VAL A 171 -4.33 3.45 17.05
C VAL A 171 -4.28 2.35 16.00
N ILE A 172 -3.19 2.28 15.24
CA ILE A 172 -2.98 1.20 14.27
C ILE A 172 -2.98 -0.16 14.99
N HIS A 173 -2.22 -0.27 16.08
CA HIS A 173 -2.12 -1.51 16.86
C HIS A 173 -3.49 -1.95 17.39
N ALA A 174 -4.25 -1.03 18.00
CA ALA A 174 -5.59 -1.30 18.51
C ALA A 174 -6.59 -1.72 17.43
N ARG A 175 -6.41 -1.29 16.18
CA ARG A 175 -7.28 -1.71 15.06
C ARG A 175 -6.86 -3.03 14.44
N LEU A 176 -5.56 -3.31 14.41
CA LEU A 176 -5.05 -4.56 13.86
C LEU A 176 -5.33 -5.77 14.76
N THR A 177 -5.80 -5.61 16.00
CA THR A 177 -6.33 -6.71 16.82
C THR A 177 -7.74 -7.14 16.42
N ALA A 178 -8.43 -6.38 15.54
CA ALA A 178 -9.74 -6.76 15.03
C ALA A 178 -9.65 -7.86 13.96
N ALA A 179 -10.73 -8.64 13.83
CA ALA A 179 -10.81 -9.70 12.82
C ALA A 179 -10.72 -9.15 11.40
N ALA A 180 -9.84 -9.75 10.59
CA ALA A 180 -9.53 -9.29 9.24
C ALA A 180 -9.69 -10.42 8.20
N PRO A 181 -10.88 -11.03 8.05
CA PRO A 181 -11.11 -12.25 7.27
C PRO A 181 -10.80 -12.12 5.77
N LEU A 182 -10.87 -10.91 5.21
CA LEU A 182 -10.61 -10.66 3.79
C LEU A 182 -9.16 -10.24 3.51
N LEU A 183 -8.36 -9.98 4.54
CA LEU A 183 -7.02 -9.41 4.38
C LEU A 183 -6.07 -10.43 3.75
N ARG A 184 -5.47 -10.04 2.61
CA ARG A 184 -4.53 -10.84 1.80
C ARG A 184 -3.16 -10.21 1.70
N SER A 185 -3.08 -8.88 1.74
CA SER A 185 -1.83 -8.15 1.67
C SER A 185 -1.69 -7.21 2.84
N LEU A 186 -0.57 -7.29 3.53
CA LEU A 186 -0.18 -6.37 4.58
C LEU A 186 1.19 -5.79 4.26
N HIS A 187 1.28 -4.48 4.22
CA HIS A 187 2.52 -3.73 4.22
C HIS A 187 2.53 -2.81 5.43
N LEU A 188 3.52 -2.98 6.30
CA LEU A 188 3.77 -2.13 7.45
C LEU A 188 5.22 -1.66 7.39
N SER A 189 5.38 -0.34 7.35
CA SER A 189 6.66 0.33 7.41
C SER A 189 6.62 1.37 8.51
N THR A 190 7.60 1.34 9.41
CA THR A 190 7.81 2.38 10.42
C THR A 190 9.10 3.15 10.18
N TYR A 191 9.26 4.32 10.79
CA TYR A 191 10.50 5.10 10.70
C TYR A 191 11.41 4.89 11.93
N ARG A 192 12.71 5.07 11.72
CA ARG A 192 13.73 4.92 12.77
C ARG A 192 13.88 6.24 13.54
N ASP A 193 13.03 6.47 14.54
CA ASP A 193 13.31 7.52 15.55
C ASP A 193 14.12 7.00 16.75
N GLY A 194 14.48 5.70 16.75
CA GLY A 194 15.30 5.04 17.75
C GLY A 194 14.51 4.41 18.91
N GLU A 195 13.26 4.82 19.14
CA GLU A 195 12.44 4.30 20.24
C GLU A 195 11.06 3.77 19.81
N ASN A 196 10.52 4.27 18.69
CA ASN A 196 9.17 3.96 18.24
C ASN A 196 9.21 3.06 17.01
N HIS A 197 8.94 1.78 17.23
CA HIS A 197 8.75 0.80 16.17
C HIS A 197 7.43 0.09 16.38
N PHE A 198 6.83 -0.36 15.27
CA PHE A 198 5.62 -1.17 15.35
C PHE A 198 5.99 -2.57 15.84
N ILE A 199 5.24 -3.07 16.84
CA ILE A 199 5.43 -4.42 17.38
C ILE A 199 4.36 -5.34 16.80
N ILE A 200 4.80 -6.38 16.10
CA ILE A 200 3.95 -7.47 15.63
C ILE A 200 3.77 -8.48 16.76
N CYS A 201 2.54 -8.60 17.26
CA CYS A 201 2.15 -9.52 18.33
C CYS A 201 1.36 -10.74 17.79
N ASN A 202 1.18 -11.77 18.62
CA ASN A 202 0.44 -12.99 18.27
C ASN A 202 -1.08 -12.82 18.14
N ASP A 203 -1.65 -11.80 18.79
CA ASP A 203 -3.08 -11.50 18.79
C ASP A 203 -3.51 -10.61 17.61
N MET A 204 -2.56 -10.23 16.75
CA MET A 204 -2.81 -9.38 15.61
C MET A 204 -3.46 -10.13 14.46
N LEU A 205 -4.42 -9.46 13.82
CA LEU A 205 -5.11 -9.85 12.60
C LEU A 205 -5.75 -11.25 12.70
N PRO A 206 -6.58 -11.51 13.73
CA PRO A 206 -7.20 -12.81 13.89
C PRO A 206 -8.07 -13.16 12.66
N GLY A 207 -7.90 -14.39 12.18
CA GLY A 207 -8.62 -14.89 11.00
C GLY A 207 -8.13 -14.35 9.66
N ALA A 208 -7.05 -13.58 9.61
CA ALA A 208 -6.47 -13.12 8.36
C ALA A 208 -5.85 -14.28 7.58
N GLY A 209 -6.16 -14.35 6.28
CA GLY A 209 -5.59 -15.32 5.35
C GLY A 209 -4.52 -14.68 4.47
N LEU A 210 -3.48 -14.12 5.10
CA LEU A 210 -2.44 -13.36 4.43
C LEU A 210 -1.71 -14.20 3.37
N ARG A 211 -1.37 -13.54 2.27
CA ARG A 211 -0.60 -14.07 1.15
C ARG A 211 0.66 -13.26 0.90
N ARG A 212 0.58 -11.94 1.11
CA ARG A 212 1.69 -11.02 0.94
C ARG A 212 1.93 -10.28 2.24
N LEU A 213 3.15 -10.35 2.75
CA LEU A 213 3.57 -9.64 3.94
C LEU A 213 4.85 -8.88 3.64
N HIS A 214 4.81 -7.56 3.84
CA HIS A 214 5.97 -6.70 3.84
C HIS A 214 6.09 -5.99 5.18
N LEU A 215 7.22 -6.17 5.85
CA LEU A 215 7.55 -5.53 7.11
C LEU A 215 8.86 -4.76 6.96
N HIS A 216 8.83 -3.48 7.30
CA HIS A 216 10.00 -2.60 7.28
C HIS A 216 10.13 -1.90 8.64
N LEU A 217 11.31 -1.99 9.26
CA LEU A 217 11.62 -1.34 10.56
C LEU A 217 10.66 -1.74 11.71
N CYS A 218 10.08 -2.93 11.66
CA CYS A 218 9.20 -3.47 12.71
C CYS A 218 9.95 -4.38 13.68
N HIS A 219 9.43 -4.51 14.91
CA HIS A 219 9.79 -5.59 15.83
C HIS A 219 8.78 -6.73 15.70
N VAL A 220 9.25 -7.97 15.68
CA VAL A 220 8.47 -9.12 15.24
C VAL A 220 8.47 -10.23 16.29
N ASP A 221 7.29 -10.68 16.70
CA ASP A 221 7.10 -12.02 17.23
C ASP A 221 7.01 -13.02 16.07
N TRP A 222 8.07 -13.81 15.89
CA TRP A 222 8.19 -14.79 14.81
C TRP A 222 7.23 -15.98 14.94
N SER A 223 6.54 -16.11 16.08
CA SER A 223 5.48 -17.11 16.28
C SER A 223 4.10 -16.61 15.83
N SER A 224 4.02 -15.36 15.36
CA SER A 224 2.75 -14.73 15.01
C SER A 224 2.06 -15.43 13.84
N PRO A 225 0.73 -15.65 13.92
CA PRO A 225 -0.01 -16.35 12.87
C PRO A 225 -0.05 -15.57 11.55
N ILE A 226 0.37 -14.29 11.52
CA ILE A 226 0.44 -13.49 10.31
C ILE A 226 1.38 -14.07 9.25
N PHE A 227 2.34 -14.90 9.68
CA PHE A 227 3.27 -15.57 8.78
C PHE A 227 2.64 -16.78 8.07
N ASN A 228 1.51 -17.30 8.55
CA ASN A 228 0.97 -18.55 8.02
C ASN A 228 0.43 -18.41 6.58
N GLY A 229 0.83 -19.34 5.71
CA GLY A 229 0.27 -19.46 4.37
C GLY A 229 0.68 -18.35 3.39
N LEU A 230 1.77 -17.64 3.67
CA LEU A 230 2.33 -16.62 2.79
C LEU A 230 2.85 -17.21 1.47
N THR A 231 2.66 -16.43 0.41
CA THR A 231 3.25 -16.64 -0.92
C THR A 231 4.33 -15.62 -1.22
N GLU A 232 4.29 -14.45 -0.58
CA GLU A 232 5.29 -13.40 -0.71
C GLU A 232 5.64 -12.87 0.68
N LEU A 233 6.93 -12.91 1.01
CA LEU A 233 7.48 -12.40 2.25
C LEU A 233 8.61 -11.43 1.94
N SER A 234 8.51 -10.22 2.46
CA SER A 234 9.54 -9.20 2.38
C SER A 234 9.82 -8.63 3.76
N LEU A 235 11.05 -8.77 4.21
CA LEU A 235 11.49 -8.30 5.52
C LEU A 235 12.66 -7.35 5.30
N SER A 236 12.57 -6.16 5.88
CA SER A 236 13.58 -5.13 5.73
C SER A 236 13.87 -4.43 7.04
N TYR A 237 15.14 -4.34 7.45
CA TYR A 237 15.58 -3.61 8.65
C TYR A 237 14.80 -3.99 9.93
N ILE A 238 14.52 -5.28 10.16
CA ILE A 238 13.80 -5.76 11.34
C ILE A 238 14.57 -5.39 12.62
N VAL A 239 13.84 -4.95 13.66
CA VAL A 239 14.40 -4.33 14.86
C VAL A 239 14.85 -5.35 15.92
N ASN A 240 14.42 -6.61 15.82
CA ASN A 240 14.91 -7.69 16.68
C ASN A 240 16.44 -7.81 16.61
N ASN A 241 17.04 -8.41 17.65
CA ASN A 241 18.47 -8.71 17.61
C ASN A 241 18.79 -9.78 16.56
N ALA A 242 20.04 -9.84 16.12
CA ALA A 242 20.47 -10.74 15.05
C ALA A 242 20.17 -12.22 15.32
N THR A 243 20.25 -12.66 16.59
CA THR A 243 19.98 -14.07 16.94
C THR A 243 18.50 -14.41 16.84
N GLU A 244 17.62 -13.54 17.30
CA GLU A 244 16.16 -13.67 17.16
C GLU A 244 15.75 -13.61 15.68
N CYS A 245 16.33 -12.68 14.92
CA CYS A 245 16.09 -12.58 13.49
C CYS A 245 16.47 -13.87 12.77
N TRP A 246 17.62 -14.45 13.10
CA TRP A 246 18.11 -15.66 12.45
C TRP A 246 17.22 -16.87 12.76
N ASP A 247 17.02 -17.15 14.05
CA ASP A 247 16.25 -18.32 14.50
C ASP A 247 14.77 -18.18 14.07
N GLY A 248 14.22 -16.97 14.17
CA GLY A 248 12.86 -16.64 13.74
C GLY A 248 12.66 -16.72 12.23
N LEU A 249 13.60 -16.22 11.43
CA LEU A 249 13.54 -16.33 9.97
C LEU A 249 13.53 -17.80 9.54
N LEU A 250 14.41 -18.64 10.08
CA LEU A 250 14.43 -20.06 9.74
C LEU A 250 13.17 -20.79 10.19
N LEU A 251 12.63 -20.45 11.37
CA LEU A 251 11.37 -20.97 11.86
C LEU A 251 10.23 -20.66 10.88
N VAL A 252 10.10 -19.39 10.49
CA VAL A 252 9.06 -18.95 9.57
C VAL A 252 9.25 -19.60 8.20
N LEU A 253 10.44 -19.53 7.59
CA LEU A 253 10.66 -20.13 6.27
C LEU A 253 10.38 -21.64 6.26
N GLY A 254 10.70 -22.35 7.35
CA GLY A 254 10.37 -23.78 7.51
C GLY A 254 8.87 -24.10 7.47
N GLN A 255 8.00 -23.10 7.68
CA GLN A 255 6.55 -23.23 7.70
C GLN A 255 5.88 -22.72 6.42
N LEU A 256 6.64 -22.30 5.40
CA LEU A 256 6.11 -21.66 4.18
C LEU A 256 6.39 -22.46 2.90
N PRO A 257 5.77 -23.64 2.73
CA PRO A 257 5.98 -24.47 1.53
C PRO A 257 5.41 -23.85 0.24
N LEU A 258 4.52 -22.85 0.37
CA LEU A 258 3.88 -22.15 -0.75
C LEU A 258 4.56 -20.81 -1.08
N LEU A 259 5.70 -20.50 -0.45
CA LEU A 259 6.42 -19.25 -0.67
C LEU A 259 6.97 -19.20 -2.09
N ARG A 260 6.64 -18.13 -2.81
CA ARG A 260 7.08 -17.84 -4.18
C ARG A 260 8.07 -16.71 -4.25
N GLN A 261 7.93 -15.71 -3.40
CA GLN A 261 8.83 -14.57 -3.36
C GLN A 261 9.36 -14.36 -1.94
N LEU A 262 10.68 -14.35 -1.80
CA LEU A 262 11.38 -14.03 -0.57
C LEU A 262 12.32 -12.85 -0.80
N CYS A 263 12.13 -11.78 -0.03
CA CYS A 263 13.04 -10.65 0.05
C CYS A 263 13.50 -10.47 1.50
N VAL A 264 14.80 -10.52 1.73
CA VAL A 264 15.43 -10.26 3.02
C VAL A 264 16.45 -9.15 2.80
N ASP A 265 16.29 -8.02 3.48
CA ASP A 265 17.11 -6.83 3.29
C ASP A 265 17.51 -6.21 4.63
N ASN A 266 18.79 -6.27 4.97
CA ASN A 266 19.35 -5.75 6.22
C ASN A 266 18.62 -6.25 7.48
N VAL A 267 18.25 -7.54 7.51
CA VAL A 267 17.56 -8.18 8.64
C VAL A 267 18.54 -8.74 9.66
N LEU A 268 19.75 -9.13 9.21
CA LEU A 268 20.74 -9.88 10.00
C LEU A 268 21.93 -9.02 10.46
N SER A 269 21.72 -7.70 10.54
CA SER A 269 22.79 -6.70 10.66
C SER A 269 23.71 -6.84 11.88
N ALA A 270 24.92 -7.37 11.62
CA ALA A 270 26.26 -6.84 11.93
C ALA A 270 26.80 -6.68 13.37
N ASP A 271 26.41 -7.51 14.34
CA ASP A 271 27.35 -7.80 15.45
C ASP A 271 28.34 -8.88 14.99
N ILE A 272 29.33 -8.41 14.21
CA ILE A 272 30.37 -9.20 13.51
C ILE A 272 31.20 -10.07 14.47
N THR A 273 31.27 -9.72 15.76
CA THR A 273 32.02 -10.49 16.78
C THR A 273 31.44 -11.88 17.05
N PHE A 274 30.21 -12.15 16.60
CA PHE A 274 29.49 -13.41 16.81
C PHE A 274 29.62 -14.41 15.64
N GLU A 275 30.24 -14.03 14.51
CA GLU A 275 30.15 -14.74 13.22
C GLU A 275 30.71 -16.18 13.22
N ASP A 276 31.85 -16.45 13.86
CA ASP A 276 32.53 -17.76 13.69
C ASP A 276 31.99 -18.89 14.58
N SER A 277 31.50 -18.57 15.79
CA SER A 277 31.00 -19.59 16.73
C SER A 277 29.51 -19.90 16.52
N PHE A 278 28.73 -18.91 16.07
CA PHE A 278 27.28 -18.99 15.91
C PHE A 278 26.85 -19.78 14.67
N ILE A 279 27.50 -19.54 13.52
CA ILE A 279 27.17 -20.20 12.24
C ILE A 279 27.44 -21.72 12.30
N ASN A 280 28.48 -22.13 13.03
CA ASN A 280 28.94 -23.52 13.09
C ASN A 280 28.11 -24.43 14.03
N THR A 281 27.28 -23.89 14.93
CA THR A 281 26.75 -24.66 16.07
C THR A 281 25.24 -24.88 16.10
N ARG A 282 24.41 -24.07 15.41
CA ARG A 282 22.94 -24.20 15.50
C ARG A 282 22.28 -24.76 14.23
N ASN A 283 21.67 -25.93 14.41
CA ASN A 283 20.69 -26.66 13.58
C ASN A 283 20.91 -26.61 12.05
N ARG A 284 21.42 -27.74 11.51
CA ARG A 284 21.62 -28.02 10.08
C ARG A 284 20.33 -28.40 9.32
N ALA A 285 19.16 -28.04 9.83
CA ALA A 285 17.92 -28.38 9.16
C ALA A 285 17.81 -27.57 7.87
N MET A 286 17.73 -28.25 6.73
CA MET A 286 17.48 -27.59 5.46
C MET A 286 16.01 -27.18 5.38
N VAL A 287 15.77 -26.00 4.82
CA VAL A 287 14.45 -25.43 4.60
C VAL A 287 14.12 -25.55 3.12
N SER A 288 13.09 -26.31 2.81
CA SER A 288 12.68 -26.55 1.43
C SER A 288 11.60 -25.56 1.01
N LEU A 289 11.93 -24.71 0.03
CA LEU A 289 11.07 -23.69 -0.57
C LEU A 289 10.73 -24.10 -2.01
N CYS A 290 9.97 -25.18 -2.16
CA CYS A 290 9.72 -25.85 -3.44
C CYS A 290 9.00 -24.98 -4.50
N GLN A 291 8.31 -23.92 -4.09
CA GLN A 291 7.59 -23.02 -4.99
C GLN A 291 8.29 -21.68 -5.18
N LEU A 292 9.53 -21.52 -4.71
CA LEU A 292 10.24 -20.26 -4.81
C LEU A 292 10.49 -19.92 -6.29
N GLU A 293 10.06 -18.72 -6.67
CA GLU A 293 10.19 -18.15 -8.01
C GLU A 293 11.21 -17.00 -7.98
N LYS A 294 11.25 -16.24 -6.88
CA LYS A 294 12.14 -15.09 -6.70
C LYS A 294 12.74 -15.06 -5.30
N LEU A 295 14.06 -14.94 -5.24
CA LEU A 295 14.84 -14.74 -4.02
C LEU A 295 15.59 -13.40 -4.14
N THR A 296 15.63 -12.63 -3.07
CA THR A 296 16.44 -11.41 -3.00
C THR A 296 17.01 -11.32 -1.59
N LEU A 297 18.35 -11.31 -1.49
CA LEU A 297 19.07 -11.26 -0.22
C LEU A 297 20.03 -10.06 -0.24
N THR A 298 19.79 -9.09 0.62
CA THR A 298 20.57 -7.86 0.75
C THR A 298 21.05 -7.74 2.21
N ASP A 299 21.90 -8.67 2.63
CA ASP A 299 22.50 -8.74 3.97
C ASP A 299 24.02 -8.92 3.86
N PRO A 300 24.79 -8.80 4.96
CA PRO A 300 26.23 -9.07 4.93
C PRO A 300 26.54 -10.48 4.40
N ILE A 301 27.60 -10.60 3.60
CA ILE A 301 27.95 -11.82 2.85
C ILE A 301 27.97 -13.10 3.71
N PRO A 302 28.55 -13.13 4.93
CA PRO A 302 28.56 -14.35 5.76
C PRO A 302 27.15 -14.88 6.06
N TRP A 303 26.20 -13.99 6.33
CA TRP A 303 24.80 -14.34 6.59
C TRP A 303 24.09 -14.84 5.35
N VAL A 304 24.29 -14.16 4.22
CA VAL A 304 23.73 -14.57 2.92
C VAL A 304 24.22 -15.97 2.55
N MET A 305 25.52 -16.24 2.65
CA MET A 305 26.09 -17.55 2.36
C MET A 305 25.56 -18.64 3.29
N THR A 306 25.43 -18.34 4.58
CA THR A 306 24.90 -19.28 5.57
C THR A 306 23.43 -19.58 5.34
N LEU A 307 22.63 -18.57 4.97
CA LEU A 307 21.22 -18.74 4.68
C LEU A 307 21.05 -19.58 3.42
N LEU A 308 21.76 -19.24 2.34
CA LEU A 308 21.74 -20.01 1.09
C LEU A 308 22.15 -21.46 1.29
N ALA A 309 23.14 -21.74 2.14
CA ALA A 309 23.55 -23.10 2.48
C ALA A 309 22.46 -23.92 3.20
N ARG A 310 21.41 -23.27 3.72
CA ARG A 310 20.27 -23.89 4.41
C ARG A 310 18.99 -23.92 3.57
N LEU A 311 18.93 -23.21 2.45
CA LEU A 311 17.74 -23.16 1.61
C LEU A 311 17.86 -24.16 0.45
N GLU A 312 16.83 -24.97 0.27
CA GLU A 312 16.61 -25.75 -0.95
C GLU A 312 15.49 -25.10 -1.76
N PHE A 313 15.75 -24.76 -3.01
CA PHE A 313 14.76 -24.13 -3.90
C PHE A 313 14.97 -24.57 -5.36
N PRO A 314 13.96 -24.43 -6.24
CA PRO A 314 14.06 -24.83 -7.63
C PRO A 314 15.17 -24.09 -8.38
N GLY A 315 15.85 -24.77 -9.31
CA GLY A 315 16.84 -24.14 -10.19
C GLY A 315 16.28 -23.09 -11.16
N SER A 316 14.95 -22.96 -11.25
CA SER A 316 14.25 -21.90 -11.98
C SER A 316 14.12 -20.60 -11.19
N THR A 317 14.48 -20.59 -9.90
CA THR A 317 14.40 -19.40 -9.04
C THR A 317 15.30 -18.30 -9.57
N ILE A 318 14.76 -17.09 -9.69
CA ILE A 318 15.52 -15.88 -9.98
C ILE A 318 16.14 -15.41 -8.65
N VAL A 319 17.47 -15.36 -8.57
CA VAL A 319 18.24 -14.92 -7.40
C VAL A 319 18.95 -13.61 -7.71
#